data_AF-A0A0F9TE54-F1
#
_entry.id   AF-A0A0F9TE54-F1
#
_cell.length_a   1.000
_cell.length_b   1.000
_cell.length_c   1.000
_cell.angle_alpha   90.00
_cell.angle_beta   90.00
_cell.angle_gamma   90.00
#
_symmetry.space_group_name_H-M   'P 1'
#
loop_
_entity.id
_entity.type
_entity.pdbx_description
1 polymer ?
#
loop_
_entity_poly.entity_id
_entity_poly.type
_entity_poly.pdbx_seq_one_letter_code
_entity_poly.pdbx_strand_id
1 'polypeptide(L)' 'MKYHIERPGAIGIIASFEHESDRDYCIETLREVYNDCVFTATSDEE' A
#
# COMPACT_ATOMS: atom_id res chain seq x y z
N MET A 1 2.75 -2.13 -15.12
CA MET A 1 2.74 -1.33 -13.88
C MET A 1 2.30 -2.21 -12.72
N LYS A 2 3.03 -2.20 -11.60
CA LYS A 2 2.58 -2.84 -10.35
C LYS A 2 2.30 -1.76 -9.31
N TYR A 3 1.33 -2.03 -8.44
CA TYR A 3 0.88 -1.11 -7.40
C TYR A 3 1.26 -1.67 -6.04
N HIS A 4 1.82 -0.86 -5.17
CA HIS A 4 2.41 -1.31 -3.91
C HIS A 4 1.85 -0.55 -2.72
N ILE A 5 1.86 -1.22 -1.57
CA ILE A 5 1.68 -0.58 -0.28
C ILE A 5 3.01 -0.68 0.45
N GLU A 6 3.43 0.45 1.02
CA GLU A 6 4.63 0.59 1.82
C GLU A 6 4.27 1.18 3.18
N ARG A 7 5.14 0.95 4.17
CA ARG A 7 5.06 1.60 5.47
C ARG A 7 6.32 2.43 5.69
N PRO A 8 6.21 3.76 5.86
CA PRO A 8 7.36 4.60 6.16
C PRO A 8 8.10 4.09 7.40
N GLY A 9 9.42 3.89 7.28
CA GLY A 9 10.26 3.37 8.36
C GLY A 9 10.23 1.84 8.54
N ALA A 10 9.43 1.11 7.77
CA ALA A 10 9.54 -0.34 7.62
C ALA A 10 10.38 -0.70 6.38
N ILE A 11 10.86 -1.94 6.34
CA ILE A 11 11.77 -2.44 5.30
C ILE A 11 10.98 -2.73 4.00
N GLY A 12 10.55 -1.68 3.28
CA GLY A 12 10.08 -1.76 1.89
C GLY A 12 8.60 -2.11 1.67
N ILE A 13 8.34 -2.69 0.49
CA ILE A 13 7.02 -3.08 -0.02
C ILE A 13 6.45 -4.22 0.83
N ILE A 14 5.27 -4.02 1.40
CA ILE A 14 4.58 -5.03 2.21
C ILE A 14 3.53 -5.82 1.41
N ALA A 15 2.99 -5.21 0.35
CA ALA A 15 2.01 -5.83 -0.54
C ALA A 15 2.13 -5.25 -1.95
N SER A 16 1.83 -6.07 -2.96
CA SER A 16 1.84 -5.69 -4.38
C SER A 16 0.57 -6.17 -5.07
N PHE A 17 0.05 -5.37 -5.99
CA PHE A 17 -1.22 -5.57 -6.68
C PHE A 17 -1.05 -5.30 -8.18
N GLU A 18 -1.85 -6.01 -8.99
CA GLU A 18 -1.90 -5.80 -10.43
C GLU A 18 -2.80 -4.61 -10.80
N HIS A 19 -3.78 -4.28 -9.96
CA HIS A 19 -4.72 -3.18 -10.18
C HIS A 19 -4.63 -2.13 -9.08
N GLU A 20 -4.78 -0.87 -9.48
CA GLU A 20 -4.78 0.28 -8.57
C GLU A 20 -5.92 0.23 -7.54
N SER A 21 -7.11 -0.16 -8.00
CA SER A 21 -8.30 -0.27 -7.16
C SER A 21 -8.13 -1.26 -6.01
N ASP A 22 -7.38 -2.35 -6.23
CA ASP A 22 -7.14 -3.37 -5.19
C ASP A 22 -6.17 -2.85 -4.13
N ARG A 23 -5.13 -2.11 -4.56
CA ARG A 23 -4.22 -1.39 -3.64
C ARG A 23 -5.01 -0.40 -2.79
N ASP A 24 -5.89 0.39 -3.41
CA ASP A 24 -6.65 1.44 -2.73
C ASP A 24 -7.69 0.87 -1.76
N TYR A 25 -8.40 -0.18 -2.16
CA TYR A 25 -9.30 -0.89 -1.24
C TYR A 25 -8.54 -1.45 -0.02
N CYS A 26 -7.36 -2.01 -0.27
CA CYS A 26 -6.53 -2.58 0.79
C CYS A 26 -5.96 -1.49 1.73
N ILE A 27 -5.51 -0.35 1.20
CA ILE A 27 -4.96 0.73 2.03
C ILE A 27 -6.03 1.38 2.91
N GLU A 28 -7.27 1.51 2.42
CA GLU A 28 -8.40 1.98 3.22
C GLU A 28 -8.71 1.01 4.37
N THR A 29 -8.83 -0.28 4.06
CA THR A 29 -9.08 -1.32 5.08
C THR A 29 -7.96 -1.36 6.14
N LEU A 30 -6.70 -1.26 5.71
CA LEU A 30 -5.55 -1.25 6.62
C LEU A 30 -5.56 -0.03 7.55
N ARG A 31 -6.00 1.13 7.07
CA ARG A 31 -6.16 2.34 7.89
C ARG A 31 -7.25 2.20 8.94
N GLU A 32 -8.35 1.52 8.63
CA GLU A 32 -9.42 1.25 9.61
C GLU A 32 -8.94 0.33 10.73
N VAL A 33 -8.18 -0.72 10.39
CA VAL A 33 -7.69 -1.70 11.38
C VAL A 33 -6.50 -1.16 12.18
N TYR A 34 -5.59 -0.43 11.52
CA TYR A 34 -4.33 0.06 12.08
C TYR A 34 -4.26 1.58 12.03
N ASN A 35 -5.12 2.25 12.79
CA ASN A 35 -5.25 3.71 12.81
C ASN A 35 -3.96 4.47 13.19
N ASP A 36 -3.04 3.83 13.93
CA ASP A 36 -1.74 4.43 14.32
C ASP A 36 -0.64 4.24 13.24
N CYS A 37 -0.88 3.39 12.24
CA CYS A 37 0.11 3.08 11.21
C CYS A 37 -0.12 3.93 9.95
N VAL A 38 0.94 4.58 9.49
CA VAL A 38 0.95 5.24 8.18
C VAL A 38 1.25 4.21 7.10
N PHE A 39 0.33 4.05 6.15
CA PHE A 39 0.54 3.29 4.91
C PHE A 39 0.53 4.24 3.72
N THR A 40 1.47 4.02 2.81
CA THR A 40 1.64 4.80 1.57
C THR A 40 1.45 3.91 0.35
N ALA A 41 0.80 4.45 -0.67
CA ALA A 41 0.62 3.80 -1.96
C ALA A 41 1.73 4.25 -2.92
N THR A 42 2.41 3.30 -3.54
CA THR A 42 3.43 3.54 -4.58
C THR A 42 3.13 2.66 -5.80
N SER A 43 3.83 2.88 -6.91
CA SER A 43 3.74 2.05 -8.11
C SER A 43 5.10 2.00 -8.79
N ASP A 44 5.43 0.87 -9.41
CA ASP A 44 6.56 0.80 -10.33
C ASP A 44 6.20 1.62 -11.59
N GLU A 45 6.66 2.87 -11.67
CA GLU A 45 6.75 3.59 -12.96
C GLU A 45 7.86 2.93 -13.79
N GLU A 46 7.54 2.55 -15.04
CA GLU A 46 8.54 2.07 -16.02
C GLU A 46 9.54 3.18 -16.38
#